data_AF-A0A439VRJ4-F1
#
_entry.id   AF-A0A439VRJ4-F1
#
_cell.length_a   1.000
_cell.length_b   1.000
_cell.length_c   1.000
_cell.angle_alpha   90.00
_cell.angle_beta   90.00
_cell.angle_gamma   90.00
#
_symmetry.space_group_name_H-M   'P 1'
#
loop_
_entity.id
_entity.type
_entity.pdbx_description
1 polymer ?
#
loop_
_entity_poly.entity_id
_entity_poly.type
_entity_poly.pdbx_seq_one_letter_code
_entity_poly.pdbx_strand_id
1 'polypeptide(L)'
;MDTGDTKTSSKIEDLQDLIEGSIASEPYELDGFKWCKKSHPDRCAALGISDSTLRRIIRKPPFVSKCRVIDGIKTTLLRVGVPGPKTPYDLAQIMSAIWRKRLKARKTELELERNVLEKKVKNLAAPATLELGEKIEEIERELGRLPTVNTRHEFGCLNGLAEVWPQGMQVEIFEIVLDDWPMFVTGAKLAIDLLASQGQPTVYRYYDYPSIGFIRRFPNIAVDMAVMKYQWAGKEPPAALKALFPKIWPKKFGGKKEP
;
A
#
# COMPACT_ATOMS: atom_id res chain seq x y z
N MET A 1 26.08 34.87 13.27
CA MET A 1 27.23 33.96 13.37
C MET A 1 26.68 32.55 13.47
N ASP A 2 26.79 31.81 12.38
CA ASP A 2 26.12 30.53 12.16
C ASP A 2 27.06 29.36 12.53
N THR A 3 27.22 29.11 13.84
CA THR A 3 28.13 28.09 14.38
C THR A 3 27.45 26.73 14.60
N GLY A 4 26.21 26.56 14.14
CA GLY A 4 25.39 25.36 14.38
C GLY A 4 25.69 24.18 13.46
N ASP A 5 26.17 24.42 12.23
CA ASP A 5 26.24 23.37 11.20
C ASP A 5 27.43 22.41 11.35
N THR A 6 28.58 22.89 11.85
CA THR A 6 29.80 22.07 11.93
C THR A 6 29.67 20.89 12.90
N LYS A 7 28.98 21.07 14.04
CA LYS A 7 28.77 19.98 15.02
C LYS A 7 27.85 18.87 14.49
N THR A 8 26.92 19.21 13.59
CA THR A 8 25.99 18.23 13.03
C THR A 8 26.69 17.34 11.99
N SER A 9 27.62 17.90 11.21
CA SER A 9 28.42 17.13 10.24
C SER A 9 29.22 16.03 10.92
N SER A 10 29.93 16.36 12.01
CA SER A 10 30.74 15.39 12.76
C SER A 10 29.89 14.21 13.28
N LYS A 11 28.65 14.44 13.73
CA LYS A 11 27.76 13.36 14.18
C LYS A 11 27.20 12.49 13.06
N ILE A 12 27.13 13.01 11.84
CA ILE A 12 26.75 12.23 10.66
C ILE A 12 27.88 11.28 10.30
N GLU A 13 29.11 11.78 10.23
CA GLU A 13 30.33 11.01 9.96
C GLU A 13 30.52 9.90 11.01
N ASP A 14 30.45 10.24 12.31
CA ASP A 14 30.54 9.26 13.41
C ASP A 14 29.50 8.11 13.25
N LEU A 15 28.28 8.43 12.80
CA LEU A 15 27.23 7.44 12.60
C LEU A 15 27.46 6.58 11.35
N GLN A 16 28.03 7.15 10.29
CA GLN A 16 28.41 6.40 9.09
C GLN A 16 29.48 5.37 9.42
N ASP A 17 30.55 5.79 10.09
CA ASP A 17 31.64 4.90 10.51
C ASP A 17 31.13 3.77 11.41
N LEU A 18 30.23 4.10 12.35
CA LEU A 18 29.61 3.10 13.22
C LEU A 18 28.79 2.07 12.42
N ILE A 19 28.02 2.52 11.43
CA ILE A 19 27.19 1.65 10.59
C ILE A 19 28.08 0.76 9.72
N GLU A 20 29.09 1.33 9.07
CA GLU A 20 30.02 0.61 8.19
C GLU A 20 30.84 -0.42 8.96
N GLY A 21 31.39 -0.04 10.11
CA GLY A 21 32.11 -0.97 11.00
C GLY A 21 31.21 -2.11 11.50
N SER A 22 29.94 -1.81 11.81
CA SER A 22 28.97 -2.85 12.19
C SER A 22 28.64 -3.79 11.03
N ILE A 23 28.48 -3.27 9.81
CA ILE A 23 28.23 -4.08 8.61
C ILE A 23 29.45 -4.94 8.27
N ALA A 24 30.66 -4.43 8.44
CA ALA A 24 31.89 -5.19 8.21
C ALA A 24 32.05 -6.34 9.22
N SER A 25 31.63 -6.13 10.47
CA SER A 25 31.76 -7.14 11.54
C SER A 25 30.65 -8.20 11.51
N GLU A 26 29.39 -7.78 11.36
CA GLU A 26 28.22 -8.66 11.38
C GLU A 26 27.16 -8.18 10.37
N PRO A 27 27.35 -8.48 9.06
CA PRO A 27 26.43 -8.02 8.03
C PRO A 27 25.08 -8.75 8.12
N TYR A 28 23.99 -7.99 8.10
CA TYR A 28 22.64 -8.56 7.92
C TYR A 28 22.19 -8.38 6.47
N GLU A 29 21.95 -9.48 5.75
CA GLU A 29 21.51 -9.44 4.36
C GLU A 29 19.99 -9.33 4.25
N LEU A 30 19.51 -8.32 3.51
CA LEU A 30 18.09 -8.14 3.22
C LEU A 30 17.91 -7.40 1.90
N ASP A 31 17.04 -7.95 1.04
CA ASP A 31 16.70 -7.38 -0.27
C ASP A 31 17.93 -7.13 -1.17
N GLY A 32 18.98 -7.95 -1.04
CA GLY A 32 20.24 -7.80 -1.78
C GLY A 32 21.19 -6.71 -1.24
N PHE A 33 20.89 -6.13 -0.08
CA PHE A 33 21.75 -5.16 0.59
C PHE A 33 22.24 -5.69 1.93
N LYS A 34 23.40 -5.20 2.38
CA LYS A 34 23.92 -5.43 3.74
C LYS A 34 23.48 -4.30 4.67
N TRP A 35 23.06 -4.66 5.87
CA TRP A 35 22.48 -3.74 6.86
C TRP A 35 23.14 -3.89 8.23
N CYS A 36 23.20 -2.77 8.96
CA CYS A 36 23.57 -2.74 10.37
C CYS A 36 22.35 -3.16 11.22
N LYS A 37 22.40 -4.36 11.81
CA LYS A 37 21.40 -4.91 12.75
C LYS A 37 21.68 -4.47 14.20
N LYS A 38 21.81 -3.17 14.43
CA LYS A 38 22.02 -2.59 15.79
C LYS A 38 20.75 -1.91 16.31
N SER A 39 20.49 -1.95 17.62
CA SER A 39 19.34 -1.26 18.20
C SER A 39 19.55 0.27 18.24
N HIS A 40 18.48 1.05 18.39
CA HIS A 40 18.61 2.50 18.59
C HIS A 40 19.35 2.85 19.89
N PRO A 41 19.02 2.25 21.05
CA PRO A 41 19.76 2.47 22.29
C PRO A 41 21.28 2.25 22.15
N ASP A 42 21.71 1.16 21.50
CA ASP A 42 23.14 0.87 21.38
C ASP A 42 23.86 1.87 20.46
N ARG A 43 23.17 2.39 19.43
CA ARG A 43 23.71 3.47 18.58
C ARG A 43 23.81 4.79 19.35
N CYS A 44 22.79 5.12 20.14
CA CYS A 44 22.76 6.32 20.97
C CYS A 44 23.88 6.30 22.02
N ALA A 45 24.06 5.17 22.70
CA ALA A 45 25.13 4.96 23.66
C ALA A 45 26.51 5.07 23.01
N ALA A 46 26.72 4.45 21.84
CA ALA A 46 27.99 4.51 21.13
C ALA A 46 28.37 5.93 20.67
N LEU A 47 27.38 6.75 20.28
CA LEU A 47 27.60 8.09 19.74
C LEU A 47 27.52 9.21 20.79
N GLY A 48 27.05 8.89 22.00
CA GLY A 48 26.75 9.86 23.04
C GLY A 48 25.63 10.85 22.66
N ILE A 49 24.61 10.38 21.92
CA ILE A 49 23.47 11.22 21.47
C ILE A 49 22.13 10.67 21.97
N SER A 50 21.11 11.52 21.98
CA SER A 50 19.74 11.10 22.30
C SER A 50 19.05 10.39 21.11
N ASP A 51 18.05 9.55 21.40
CA ASP A 51 17.25 8.86 20.36
C ASP A 51 16.54 9.85 19.41
N SER A 52 16.10 11.00 19.93
CA SER A 52 15.51 12.07 19.11
C SER A 52 16.51 12.62 18.10
N THR A 53 17.76 12.86 18.53
CA THR A 53 18.84 13.32 17.64
C THR A 53 19.16 12.27 16.59
N LEU A 54 19.28 10.99 16.99
CA LEU A 54 19.50 9.89 16.05
C LEU A 54 18.39 9.81 14.99
N ARG A 55 17.11 9.84 15.40
CA ARG A 55 15.96 9.83 14.49
C ARG A 55 15.96 11.01 13.51
N ARG A 56 16.39 12.19 13.97
CA ARG A 56 16.51 13.38 13.12
C ARG A 56 17.60 13.22 12.07
N ILE A 57 18.74 12.61 12.43
CA ILE A 57 19.86 12.34 11.52
C ILE A 57 19.45 11.30 10.47
N ILE A 58 18.95 10.12 10.87
CA ILE A 58 18.64 9.00 9.96
C ILE A 58 17.47 9.27 8.99
N ARG A 59 16.70 10.34 9.20
CA ARG A 59 15.65 10.78 8.27
C ARG A 59 16.22 11.50 7.04
N LYS A 60 17.46 11.98 7.13
CA LYS A 60 18.14 12.70 6.05
C LYS A 60 19.07 11.75 5.28
N PRO A 61 19.31 11.98 3.99
CA PRO A 61 20.39 11.31 3.27
C PRO A 61 21.73 11.50 3.99
N PRO A 62 22.66 10.53 3.90
CA PRO A 62 22.66 9.35 3.04
C PRO A 62 22.10 8.08 3.71
N PHE A 63 21.35 8.20 4.81
CA PHE A 63 20.88 7.02 5.53
C PHE A 63 19.62 6.43 4.91
N VAL A 64 19.62 5.10 4.76
CA VAL A 64 18.44 4.32 4.41
C VAL A 64 18.07 3.47 5.62
N SER A 65 16.79 3.50 6.00
CA SER A 65 16.27 2.74 7.14
C SER A 65 15.17 1.78 6.73
N LYS A 66 15.17 0.58 7.32
CA LYS A 66 14.07 -0.38 7.23
C LYS A 66 13.75 -0.95 8.60
N CYS A 67 12.47 -0.94 8.98
CA CYS A 67 12.01 -1.60 10.20
C CYS A 67 11.57 -3.03 9.86
N ARG A 68 12.06 -4.00 10.62
CA ARG A 68 11.66 -5.42 10.53
C ARG A 68 11.50 -6.00 11.93
N VAL A 69 10.73 -7.07 12.05
CA VAL A 69 10.70 -7.88 13.27
C VAL A 69 11.71 -9.00 13.04
N ILE A 70 12.79 -9.00 13.82
CA ILE A 70 13.87 -10.00 13.76
C ILE A 70 13.96 -10.59 15.16
N ASP A 71 13.89 -11.91 15.27
CA ASP A 71 13.92 -12.61 16.56
C ASP A 71 12.81 -12.15 17.53
N GLY A 72 11.63 -11.80 16.98
CA GLY A 72 10.49 -11.28 17.76
C GLY A 72 10.62 -9.81 18.18
N ILE A 73 11.77 -9.17 17.92
CA ILE A 73 12.05 -7.79 18.32
C ILE A 73 11.96 -6.88 17.09
N LYS A 74 11.29 -5.73 17.26
CA LYS A 74 11.24 -4.70 16.22
C LYS A 74 12.58 -3.98 16.12
N THR A 75 13.31 -4.26 15.04
CA THR A 75 14.66 -3.75 14.80
C THR A 75 14.66 -2.81 13.60
N THR A 76 15.31 -1.64 13.77
CA THR A 76 15.58 -0.71 12.67
C THR A 76 16.94 -1.03 12.07
N LEU A 77 16.91 -1.58 10.86
CA LEU A 77 18.06 -1.79 10.02
C LEU A 77 18.47 -0.45 9.41
N LEU A 78 19.76 -0.12 9.47
CA LEU A 78 20.32 1.07 8.84
C LEU A 78 21.43 0.68 7.87
N ARG A 79 21.55 1.44 6.79
CA ARG A 79 22.71 1.42 5.90
C ARG A 79 22.99 2.82 5.37
N VAL A 80 24.20 3.04 4.89
CA VAL A 80 24.61 4.25 4.17
C VAL A 80 24.44 4.00 2.66
N GLY A 81 23.94 5.00 1.93
CA GLY A 81 23.90 5.00 0.46
C GLY A 81 22.56 5.40 -0.13
N VAL A 82 22.39 5.15 -1.43
CA VAL A 82 21.16 5.50 -2.16
C VAL A 82 20.05 4.50 -1.84
N PRO A 83 18.78 4.94 -1.66
CA PRO A 83 17.65 4.03 -1.57
C PRO A 83 17.60 3.06 -2.75
N GLY A 84 17.40 1.77 -2.47
CA GLY A 84 17.23 0.76 -3.51
C GLY A 84 15.87 0.85 -4.20
N PRO A 85 15.63 0.04 -5.25
CA PRO A 85 14.29 -0.10 -5.81
C PRO A 85 13.30 -0.55 -4.72
N LYS A 86 12.06 -0.05 -4.79
CA LYS A 86 11.01 -0.45 -3.84
C LYS A 86 10.75 -1.95 -3.99
N THR A 87 10.83 -2.68 -2.88
CA THR A 87 10.52 -4.12 -2.88
C THR A 87 9.01 -4.35 -2.79
N PRO A 88 8.53 -5.58 -3.05
CA PRO A 88 7.12 -5.89 -2.89
C PRO A 88 6.58 -5.57 -1.49
N TYR A 89 7.40 -5.77 -0.45
CA TYR A 89 7.06 -5.40 0.92
C TYR A 89 6.85 -3.87 1.07
N ASP A 90 7.74 -3.08 0.48
CA ASP A 90 7.66 -1.61 0.55
C ASP A 90 6.41 -1.11 -0.19
N LEU A 91 6.07 -1.73 -1.32
CA LEU A 91 4.84 -1.44 -2.07
C LEU A 91 3.59 -1.87 -1.29
N ALA A 92 3.61 -3.02 -0.63
CA ALA A 92 2.52 -3.49 0.23
C ALA A 92 2.27 -2.55 1.42
N GLN A 93 3.32 -1.95 2.00
CA GLN A 93 3.17 -0.91 3.02
C GLN A 93 2.45 0.34 2.48
N ILE A 94 2.78 0.76 1.26
CA ILE A 94 2.10 1.89 0.60
C ILE A 94 0.63 1.54 0.34
N MET A 95 0.35 0.38 -0.24
CA MET A 95 -1.02 -0.08 -0.49
C MET A 95 -1.83 -0.23 0.82
N SER A 96 -1.21 -0.72 1.91
CA SER A 96 -1.85 -0.77 3.23
C SER A 96 -2.16 0.61 3.80
N ALA A 97 -1.30 1.62 3.56
CA ALA A 97 -1.61 2.99 3.94
C ALA A 97 -2.80 3.57 3.17
N ILE A 98 -2.87 3.33 1.85
CA ILE A 98 -3.99 3.70 0.99
C ILE A 98 -5.29 3.02 1.47
N TRP A 99 -5.21 1.71 1.73
CA TRP A 99 -6.32 0.91 2.22
C TRP A 99 -6.89 1.46 3.54
N ARG A 100 -6.04 1.70 4.53
CA ARG A 100 -6.46 2.28 5.82
C ARG A 100 -7.05 3.67 5.67
N LYS A 101 -6.51 4.50 4.77
CA LYS A 101 -7.05 5.82 4.47
C LYS A 101 -8.48 5.71 3.90
N ARG A 102 -8.72 4.80 2.96
CA ARG A 102 -10.04 4.55 2.35
C ARG A 102 -11.05 4.06 3.39
N LEU A 103 -10.68 3.09 4.22
CA LEU A 103 -11.55 2.58 5.29
C LEU A 103 -11.91 3.65 6.31
N LYS A 104 -10.94 4.50 6.69
CA LYS A 104 -11.21 5.63 7.57
C LYS A 104 -12.21 6.61 6.96
N ALA A 105 -12.05 6.94 5.67
CA ALA A 105 -12.97 7.84 4.99
C ALA A 105 -14.41 7.28 4.95
N ARG A 106 -14.57 6.00 4.60
CA ARG A 106 -15.88 5.33 4.61
C ARG A 106 -16.49 5.30 6.00
N LYS A 107 -15.70 5.00 7.03
CA LYS A 107 -16.16 5.04 8.42
C LYS A 107 -16.71 6.43 8.79
N THR A 108 -15.99 7.49 8.45
CA THR A 108 -16.44 8.86 8.70
C THR A 108 -17.71 9.22 7.93
N GLU A 109 -17.86 8.75 6.69
CA GLU A 109 -19.07 8.94 5.88
C GLU A 109 -20.29 8.28 6.54
N LEU A 110 -20.16 7.02 6.95
CA LEU A 110 -21.22 6.29 7.65
C LEU A 110 -21.60 6.92 8.98
N GLU A 111 -20.62 7.37 9.76
CA GLU A 111 -20.88 8.09 11.02
C GLU A 111 -21.65 9.38 10.76
N LEU A 112 -21.33 10.12 9.70
CA LEU A 112 -22.07 11.31 9.30
C LEU A 112 -23.49 10.97 8.87
N GLU A 113 -23.67 9.94 8.04
CA GLU A 113 -24.98 9.47 7.59
C GLU A 113 -25.87 9.06 8.77
N ARG A 114 -25.34 8.26 9.69
CA ARG A 114 -26.01 7.86 10.93
C ARG A 114 -26.51 9.08 11.71
N ASN A 115 -25.63 10.05 11.95
CA ASN A 115 -25.97 11.27 12.68
C ASN A 115 -27.05 12.11 11.98
N VAL A 116 -27.07 12.13 10.63
CA VAL A 116 -28.11 12.81 9.86
C VAL A 116 -29.46 12.09 10.01
N LEU A 117 -29.48 10.75 9.94
CA LEU A 117 -30.69 9.95 10.11
C LEU A 117 -31.25 10.06 11.53
N GLU A 118 -30.41 9.99 12.57
CA GLU A 118 -30.81 10.20 13.96
C GLU A 118 -31.47 11.56 14.20
N LYS A 119 -30.96 12.61 13.56
CA LYS A 119 -31.57 13.96 13.61
C LYS A 119 -32.94 13.98 12.92
N LYS A 120 -33.09 13.29 11.79
CA LYS A 120 -34.37 13.19 11.08
C LYS A 120 -35.42 12.45 11.91
N VAL A 121 -35.04 11.32 12.52
CA VAL A 121 -35.92 10.51 13.39
C VAL A 121 -36.53 11.34 14.52
N LYS A 122 -35.76 12.23 15.14
CA LYS A 122 -36.24 13.11 16.23
C LYS A 122 -37.35 14.09 15.80
N ASN A 123 -37.49 14.36 14.49
CA ASN A 123 -38.41 15.36 13.96
C ASN A 123 -39.62 14.75 13.21
N LEU A 124 -39.72 13.43 13.11
CA LEU A 124 -40.70 12.73 12.27
C LEU A 124 -41.78 11.99 13.08
N ALA A 125 -42.91 11.73 12.43
CA ALA A 125 -44.02 10.95 13.00
C ALA A 125 -43.70 9.44 13.04
N ALA A 126 -44.35 8.72 13.96
CA ALA A 126 -44.09 7.33 14.30
C ALA A 126 -43.89 6.34 13.12
N PRO A 127 -44.70 6.33 12.04
CA PRO A 127 -44.48 5.35 10.95
C PRO A 127 -43.18 5.60 10.18
N ALA A 128 -42.79 6.86 9.97
CA ALA A 128 -41.52 7.20 9.30
C ALA A 128 -40.29 6.93 10.20
N THR A 129 -40.49 6.86 11.51
CA THR A 129 -39.43 6.54 12.47
C THR A 129 -38.96 5.09 12.36
N LEU A 130 -39.84 4.15 12.00
CA LEU A 130 -39.49 2.73 11.88
C LEU A 130 -38.50 2.48 10.73
N GLU A 131 -38.82 2.95 9.52
CA GLU A 131 -37.94 2.77 8.34
C GLU A 131 -36.56 3.42 8.52
N LEU A 132 -36.51 4.59 9.18
CA LEU A 132 -35.24 5.25 9.47
C LEU A 132 -34.44 4.54 10.57
N GLY A 133 -35.14 3.92 11.54
CA GLY A 133 -34.52 3.10 12.57
C GLY A 133 -33.80 1.88 11.99
N GLU A 134 -34.43 1.19 11.05
CA GLU A 134 -33.82 0.04 10.35
C GLU A 134 -32.54 0.44 9.60
N LYS A 135 -32.56 1.59 8.92
CA LYS A 135 -31.36 2.12 8.22
C LYS A 135 -30.23 2.48 9.19
N ILE A 136 -30.55 3.04 10.36
CA ILE A 136 -29.54 3.34 11.39
C ILE A 136 -28.90 2.04 11.88
N GLU A 137 -29.70 0.99 12.15
CA GLU A 137 -29.18 -0.31 12.58
C GLU A 137 -28.29 -0.95 11.50
N GLU A 138 -28.66 -0.83 10.22
CA GLU A 138 -27.85 -1.30 9.10
C GLU A 138 -26.49 -0.60 9.05
N ILE A 139 -26.46 0.73 9.19
CA ILE A 139 -25.22 1.51 9.24
C ILE A 139 -24.36 1.12 10.45
N GLU A 140 -24.96 0.91 11.62
CA GLU A 140 -24.23 0.45 12.81
C GLU A 140 -23.61 -0.93 12.61
N ARG A 141 -24.36 -1.85 11.98
CA ARG A 141 -23.86 -3.17 11.61
C ARG A 141 -22.71 -3.08 10.62
N GLU A 142 -22.78 -2.17 9.66
CA GLU A 142 -21.69 -1.91 8.71
C GLU A 142 -20.45 -1.33 9.40
N LEU A 143 -20.62 -0.33 10.27
CA LEU A 143 -19.54 0.26 11.07
C LEU A 143 -18.83 -0.80 11.93
N GLY A 144 -19.57 -1.75 12.48
CA GLY A 144 -19.02 -2.88 13.23
C GLY A 144 -18.24 -3.89 12.38
N ARG A 145 -18.50 -3.96 11.08
CA ARG A 145 -17.81 -4.85 10.13
C ARG A 145 -16.55 -4.24 9.53
N LEU A 146 -16.42 -2.91 9.51
CA LEU A 146 -15.26 -2.25 8.90
C LEU A 146 -13.99 -2.54 9.71
N PRO A 147 -12.95 -3.14 9.09
CA PRO A 147 -11.71 -3.43 9.80
C PRO A 147 -10.99 -2.13 10.18
N THR A 148 -10.45 -2.08 11.40
CA THR A 148 -9.71 -0.92 11.91
C THR A 148 -8.23 -0.94 11.51
N VAL A 149 -7.65 -2.13 11.36
CA VAL A 149 -6.25 -2.36 11.03
C VAL A 149 -6.16 -3.56 10.08
N ASN A 150 -5.22 -3.51 9.14
CA ASN A 150 -4.90 -4.68 8.33
C ASN A 150 -4.43 -5.83 9.21
N THR A 151 -5.06 -6.99 9.05
CA THR A 151 -4.58 -8.24 9.62
C THR A 151 -3.25 -8.66 8.97
N ARG A 152 -2.49 -9.54 9.64
CA ARG A 152 -1.27 -10.12 9.06
C ARG A 152 -1.55 -10.83 7.73
N HIS A 153 -2.70 -11.49 7.63
CA HIS A 153 -3.12 -12.20 6.41
C HIS A 153 -3.40 -11.23 5.25
N GLU A 154 -4.14 -10.14 5.50
CA GLU A 154 -4.39 -9.11 4.49
C GLU A 154 -3.11 -8.43 4.03
N PHE A 155 -2.18 -8.15 4.96
CA PHE A 155 -0.87 -7.61 4.58
C PHE A 155 -0.08 -8.59 3.69
N GLY A 156 -0.14 -9.89 3.98
CA GLY A 156 0.41 -10.93 3.12
C GLY A 156 -0.21 -10.94 1.72
N CYS A 157 -1.53 -10.72 1.62
CA CYS A 157 -2.22 -10.61 0.33
C CYS A 157 -1.74 -9.39 -0.47
N LEU A 158 -1.55 -8.23 0.18
CA LEU A 158 -0.97 -7.04 -0.46
C LEU A 158 0.46 -7.28 -0.96
N ASN A 159 1.28 -7.98 -0.18
CA ASN A 159 2.62 -8.36 -0.62
C ASN A 159 2.56 -9.26 -1.85
N GLY A 160 1.70 -10.27 -1.85
CA GLY A 160 1.50 -11.13 -3.01
C GLY A 160 0.97 -10.40 -4.25
N LEU A 161 0.15 -9.36 -4.08
CA LEU A 161 -0.27 -8.48 -5.17
C LEU A 161 0.91 -7.68 -5.73
N ALA A 162 1.76 -7.14 -4.86
CA ALA A 162 2.94 -6.39 -5.26
C ALA A 162 3.96 -7.24 -6.05
N GLU A 163 4.02 -8.54 -5.78
CA GLU A 163 4.87 -9.51 -6.48
C GLU A 163 4.35 -9.85 -7.89
N VAL A 164 3.03 -10.01 -8.05
CA VAL A 164 2.44 -10.46 -9.33
C VAL A 164 2.16 -9.33 -10.31
N TRP A 165 1.93 -8.12 -9.82
CA TRP A 165 1.62 -6.98 -10.69
C TRP A 165 2.88 -6.35 -11.31
N PRO A 166 2.75 -5.71 -12.50
CA PRO A 166 3.88 -5.12 -13.19
C PRO A 166 4.64 -4.10 -12.34
N GLN A 167 5.97 -4.15 -12.40
CA GLN A 167 6.82 -3.25 -11.63
C GLN A 167 6.53 -1.79 -11.96
N GLY A 168 6.31 -0.98 -10.92
CA GLY A 168 5.99 0.43 -11.02
C GLY A 168 4.49 0.72 -11.14
N MET A 169 3.65 -0.28 -11.44
CA MET A 169 2.21 -0.12 -11.60
C MET A 169 1.40 -0.55 -10.37
N GLN A 170 2.02 -1.25 -9.41
CA GLN A 170 1.28 -1.97 -8.39
C GLN A 170 0.39 -1.06 -7.54
N VAL A 171 0.89 0.12 -7.16
CA VAL A 171 0.11 1.10 -6.38
C VAL A 171 -1.03 1.70 -7.20
N GLU A 172 -0.77 2.04 -8.46
CA GLU A 172 -1.80 2.61 -9.36
C GLU A 172 -2.92 1.61 -9.65
N ILE A 173 -2.56 0.34 -9.95
CA ILE A 173 -3.52 -0.74 -10.15
C ILE A 173 -4.39 -0.92 -8.91
N PHE A 174 -3.79 -0.87 -7.72
CA PHE A 174 -4.53 -0.96 -6.47
C PHE A 174 -5.54 0.18 -6.33
N GLU A 175 -5.13 1.43 -6.56
CA GLU A 175 -6.03 2.59 -6.50
C GLU A 175 -7.17 2.49 -7.51
N ILE A 176 -6.89 2.04 -8.75
CA ILE A 176 -7.90 1.83 -9.80
C ILE A 176 -8.99 0.86 -9.34
N VAL A 177 -8.60 -0.26 -8.72
CA VAL A 177 -9.56 -1.25 -8.21
C VAL A 177 -10.39 -0.68 -7.07
N LEU A 178 -9.81 0.14 -6.20
CA LEU A 178 -10.53 0.75 -5.08
C LEU A 178 -11.48 1.87 -5.51
N ASP A 179 -11.15 2.57 -6.59
CA ASP A 179 -11.96 3.65 -7.14
C ASP A 179 -13.16 3.12 -7.94
N ASP A 180 -13.00 1.98 -8.64
CA ASP A 180 -14.06 1.35 -9.43
C ASP A 180 -14.29 -0.11 -9.02
N TRP A 181 -14.64 -0.28 -7.75
CA TRP A 181 -14.94 -1.60 -7.17
C TRP A 181 -16.05 -2.37 -7.92
N PRO A 182 -17.18 -1.74 -8.34
CA PRO A 182 -18.22 -2.46 -9.08
C PRO A 182 -17.73 -3.06 -10.39
N MET A 183 -16.88 -2.35 -11.14
CA MET A 183 -16.29 -2.87 -12.37
C MET A 183 -15.37 -4.07 -12.08
N PHE A 184 -14.54 -3.97 -11.02
CA PHE A 184 -13.70 -5.10 -10.59
C PHE A 184 -14.54 -6.33 -10.24
N VAL A 185 -15.60 -6.17 -9.44
CA VAL A 185 -16.49 -7.28 -9.04
C VAL A 185 -17.18 -7.90 -10.25
N THR A 186 -17.59 -7.09 -11.22
CA THR A 186 -18.20 -7.58 -12.47
C THR A 186 -17.21 -8.45 -13.24
N GLY A 187 -15.98 -7.98 -13.45
CA GLY A 187 -14.93 -8.77 -14.10
C GLY A 187 -14.59 -10.04 -13.33
N ALA A 188 -14.52 -9.97 -12.00
CA ALA A 188 -14.28 -11.15 -11.15
C ALA A 188 -15.42 -12.18 -11.22
N LYS A 189 -16.68 -11.74 -11.29
CA LYS A 189 -17.83 -12.64 -11.47
C LYS A 189 -17.77 -13.37 -12.81
N LEU A 190 -17.47 -12.66 -13.90
CA LEU A 190 -17.26 -13.30 -15.21
C LEU A 190 -16.12 -14.32 -15.18
N ALA A 191 -15.02 -14.01 -14.48
CA ALA A 191 -13.93 -14.96 -14.28
C ALA A 191 -14.37 -16.20 -13.49
N ILE A 192 -15.24 -16.03 -12.48
CA ILE A 192 -15.84 -17.14 -11.73
C ILE A 192 -16.75 -17.99 -12.64
N ASP A 193 -17.61 -17.37 -13.45
CA ASP A 193 -18.48 -18.08 -14.41
C ASP A 193 -17.65 -18.94 -15.37
N LEU A 194 -16.55 -18.39 -15.87
CA LEU A 194 -15.62 -19.10 -16.76
C LEU A 194 -15.01 -20.33 -16.08
N LEU A 195 -14.51 -20.18 -14.85
CA LEU A 195 -13.96 -21.31 -14.08
C LEU A 195 -15.02 -22.38 -13.82
N ALA A 196 -16.27 -21.98 -13.53
CA ALA A 196 -17.38 -22.90 -13.34
C ALA A 196 -17.70 -23.69 -14.61
N SER A 197 -17.71 -23.03 -15.78
CA SER A 197 -17.91 -23.70 -17.08
C SER A 197 -16.80 -24.70 -17.43
N GLN A 198 -15.61 -24.54 -16.85
CA GLN A 198 -14.48 -25.47 -16.97
C GLN A 198 -14.56 -26.62 -15.93
N GLY A 199 -15.65 -26.72 -15.17
CA GLY A 199 -15.84 -27.74 -14.15
C GLY A 199 -15.07 -27.50 -12.86
N GLN A 200 -14.49 -26.31 -12.66
CA GLN A 200 -13.79 -25.99 -11.41
C GLN A 200 -14.80 -25.60 -10.31
N PRO A 201 -14.59 -26.03 -9.05
CA PRO A 201 -15.47 -25.65 -7.96
C PRO A 201 -15.34 -24.16 -7.66
N THR A 202 -16.45 -23.44 -7.77
CA THR A 202 -16.51 -21.99 -7.54
C THR A 202 -17.57 -21.61 -6.52
N VAL A 203 -17.32 -20.51 -5.80
CA VAL A 203 -18.26 -19.95 -4.82
C VAL A 203 -18.47 -18.48 -5.16
N TYR A 204 -19.72 -18.10 -5.44
CA TYR A 204 -20.10 -16.69 -5.54
C TYR A 204 -20.19 -16.10 -4.15
N ARG A 205 -19.54 -14.95 -3.99
CA ARG A 205 -19.64 -14.14 -2.79
C ARG A 205 -20.00 -12.73 -3.21
N TYR A 206 -20.94 -12.15 -2.48
CA TYR A 206 -21.30 -10.75 -2.61
C TYR A 206 -20.38 -9.95 -1.69
N TYR A 207 -19.80 -8.88 -2.22
CA TYR A 207 -18.88 -8.02 -1.51
C TYR A 207 -19.33 -6.57 -1.70
N ASP A 208 -19.98 -6.04 -0.67
CA ASP A 208 -20.40 -4.64 -0.64
C ASP A 208 -19.17 -3.71 -0.57
N TYR A 209 -18.07 -4.23 0.01
CA TYR A 209 -16.81 -3.51 0.18
C TYR A 209 -15.64 -4.27 -0.47
N PRO A 210 -14.59 -3.54 -0.91
CA PRO A 210 -13.40 -4.19 -1.43
C PRO A 210 -12.81 -5.16 -0.40
N SER A 211 -12.37 -6.33 -0.87
CA SER A 211 -11.71 -7.33 -0.04
C SER A 211 -10.35 -7.63 -0.63
N ILE A 212 -9.27 -7.38 0.14
CA ILE A 212 -7.90 -7.59 -0.33
C ILE A 212 -7.69 -9.04 -0.78
N GLY A 213 -8.25 -10.01 -0.04
CA GLY A 213 -8.17 -11.42 -0.42
C GLY A 213 -8.88 -11.72 -1.74
N PHE A 214 -10.02 -11.06 -2.01
CA PHE A 214 -10.73 -11.18 -3.28
C PHE A 214 -9.96 -10.53 -4.44
N ILE A 215 -9.36 -9.35 -4.21
CA ILE A 215 -8.48 -8.70 -5.19
C ILE A 215 -7.29 -9.60 -5.53
N ARG A 216 -6.65 -10.21 -4.51
CA ARG A 216 -5.52 -11.13 -4.68
C ARG A 216 -5.88 -12.41 -5.46
N ARG A 217 -7.13 -12.86 -5.40
CA ARG A 217 -7.63 -14.02 -6.14
C ARG A 217 -7.74 -13.74 -7.65
N PHE A 218 -8.04 -12.51 -8.04
CA PHE A 218 -8.23 -12.10 -9.44
C PHE A 218 -7.30 -10.95 -9.84
N PRO A 219 -5.96 -11.13 -9.76
CA PRO A 219 -5.01 -10.05 -9.98
C PRO A 219 -5.02 -9.57 -11.43
N ASN A 220 -5.35 -10.44 -12.39
CA ASN A 220 -5.38 -10.10 -13.82
C ASN A 220 -6.51 -9.13 -14.17
N ILE A 221 -7.69 -9.26 -13.53
CA ILE A 221 -8.81 -8.33 -13.74
C ILE A 221 -8.40 -6.89 -13.36
N ALA A 222 -7.61 -6.75 -12.29
CA ALA A 222 -7.10 -5.44 -11.89
C ALA A 222 -6.13 -4.85 -12.93
N VAL A 223 -5.28 -5.69 -13.53
CA VAL A 223 -4.39 -5.27 -14.63
C VAL A 223 -5.20 -4.86 -15.85
N ASP A 224 -6.23 -5.62 -16.22
CA ASP A 224 -7.11 -5.32 -17.36
C ASP A 224 -7.86 -3.99 -17.15
N MET A 225 -8.34 -3.72 -15.93
CA MET A 225 -8.92 -2.41 -15.60
C MET A 225 -7.93 -1.26 -15.81
N ALA A 226 -6.66 -1.46 -15.45
CA ALA A 226 -5.63 -0.46 -15.71
C ALA A 226 -5.39 -0.29 -17.22
N VAL A 227 -5.32 -1.37 -18.00
CA VAL A 227 -5.25 -1.31 -19.47
C VAL A 227 -6.40 -0.48 -20.04
N MET A 228 -7.63 -0.79 -19.64
CA MET A 228 -8.84 -0.09 -20.09
C MET A 228 -8.80 1.40 -19.73
N LYS A 229 -8.35 1.75 -18.52
CA LYS A 229 -8.20 3.15 -18.10
C LYS A 229 -7.24 3.92 -19.00
N TYR A 230 -6.09 3.34 -19.37
CA TYR A 230 -5.13 3.99 -20.28
C TYR A 230 -5.68 4.12 -21.71
N GLN A 231 -6.35 3.08 -22.22
CA GLN A 231 -7.00 3.11 -23.53
C GLN A 231 -8.08 4.19 -23.60
N TRP A 232 -8.98 4.23 -22.62
CA TRP A 232 -10.05 5.21 -22.54
C TRP A 232 -9.53 6.65 -22.43
N ALA A 233 -8.47 6.85 -21.64
CA ALA A 233 -7.85 8.16 -21.49
C ALA A 233 -7.02 8.61 -22.71
N GLY A 234 -6.79 7.73 -23.69
CA GLY A 234 -5.88 7.99 -24.82
C GLY A 234 -4.44 8.26 -24.37
N LYS A 235 -4.05 7.81 -23.17
CA LYS A 235 -2.72 8.05 -22.60
C LYS A 235 -1.80 6.88 -22.91
N GLU A 236 -0.53 7.21 -23.15
CA GLU A 236 0.50 6.21 -23.37
C GLU A 236 0.85 5.51 -22.04
N PRO A 237 0.65 4.19 -21.92
CA PRO A 237 0.88 3.51 -20.64
C PRO A 237 2.36 3.34 -20.32
N PRO A 238 2.70 3.09 -19.04
CA PRO A 238 4.07 2.80 -18.64
C PRO A 238 4.64 1.56 -19.34
N ALA A 239 5.97 1.54 -19.52
CA ALA A 239 6.66 0.49 -20.28
C ALA A 239 6.37 -0.93 -19.75
N ALA A 240 6.25 -1.08 -18.42
CA ALA A 240 5.93 -2.36 -17.79
C ALA A 240 4.55 -2.90 -18.22
N LEU A 241 3.54 -2.03 -18.37
CA LEU A 241 2.20 -2.44 -18.82
C LEU A 241 2.19 -2.72 -20.33
N LYS A 242 2.91 -1.94 -21.14
CA LYS A 242 3.08 -2.22 -22.59
C LYS A 242 3.72 -3.56 -22.86
N ALA A 243 4.72 -3.93 -22.05
CA ALA A 243 5.42 -5.20 -22.19
C ALA A 243 4.48 -6.41 -22.02
N LEU A 244 3.43 -6.27 -21.20
CA LEU A 244 2.41 -7.31 -21.04
C LEU A 244 1.47 -7.44 -22.25
N PHE A 245 1.14 -6.33 -22.91
CA PHE A 245 0.17 -6.32 -24.02
C PHE A 245 0.71 -5.61 -25.27
N PRO A 246 1.76 -6.14 -25.90
CA PRO A 246 2.41 -5.48 -27.05
C PRO A 246 1.48 -5.31 -28.26
N LYS A 247 0.44 -6.17 -28.38
CA LYS A 247 -0.56 -6.08 -29.46
C LYS A 247 -1.50 -4.89 -29.31
N ILE A 248 -1.76 -4.46 -28.08
CA ILE A 248 -2.71 -3.38 -27.78
C ILE A 248 -2.06 -2.00 -28.03
N TRP A 249 -0.75 -1.89 -27.79
CA TRP A 249 0.02 -0.67 -28.01
C TRP A 249 1.11 -0.90 -29.05
N PRO A 250 0.74 -0.98 -30.35
CA PRO A 250 1.75 -1.11 -31.40
C PRO A 250 2.74 0.05 -31.30
N LYS A 251 4.03 -0.24 -31.49
CA LYS A 251 5.05 0.81 -31.64
C LYS A 251 4.53 1.77 -32.69
N LYS A 252 4.41 3.07 -32.35
CA LYS A 252 4.00 4.11 -33.31
C LYS A 252 4.75 3.83 -34.61
N PHE A 253 4.03 3.41 -35.66
CA PHE A 253 4.63 3.17 -36.96
C PHE A 253 5.40 4.45 -37.29
N GLY A 254 6.71 4.28 -37.53
CA GLY A 254 7.69 5.37 -37.55
C GLY A 254 7.09 6.61 -38.16
N GLY A 255 7.22 7.73 -37.41
CA GLY A 255 6.78 9.04 -37.85
C GLY A 255 7.16 9.26 -39.31
N LYS A 256 6.26 9.92 -40.06
CA LYS A 256 6.46 10.35 -41.43
C LYS A 256 7.95 10.57 -41.68
N LYS A 257 8.56 9.82 -42.61
CA LYS A 257 9.81 10.25 -43.23
C LYS A 257 9.54 11.68 -43.67
N GLU A 258 10.14 12.65 -43.00
CA GLU A 258 10.12 14.03 -43.49
C GLU A 258 10.66 13.97 -44.93
N PRO A 259 9.92 14.55 -45.90
CA PRO A 259 10.27 14.48 -47.31
C PRO A 259 11.61 15.13 -47.62
#